data_AF-R7MWM6-F1
#
_entry.id   AF-R7MWM6-F1
#
_cell.length_a   1.000
_cell.length_b   1.000
_cell.length_c   1.000
_cell.angle_alpha   90.00
_cell.angle_beta   90.00
_cell.angle_gamma   90.00
#
_symmetry.space_group_name_H-M   'P 1'
#
loop_
_entity.id
_entity.type
_entity.pdbx_description
1 polymer ?
#
loop_
_entity_poly.entity_id
_entity_poly.type
_entity_poly.pdbx_seq_one_letter_code
_entity_poly.pdbx_strand_id
1 'polypeptide(L)'
;MPLFNQQIDDLNQGKEVHLARFDFVTGHRYFDEKPVVLEKGQPIVVEGLHALNDSLTYMLPRYEKVKISLGVLTQIRINDHNRISTSDTRIIRRMVRDQQFRDRGPMATMDIWADVRRGEEKNIYPYQEDADTIFNTALPYELAVLKPYAEPLLESIDKDSVHYAEARRLLRFLKPFKSIDSSVVPPNSLLREFIGPDRKK
;
A
#
# COMPACT_ATOMS: atom_id res chain seq x y z
N MET A 1 5.75 20.42 7.61
CA MET A 1 6.49 19.65 8.63
C MET A 1 6.39 20.23 10.04
N PRO A 2 6.48 21.56 10.27
CA PRO A 2 6.43 22.12 11.64
C PRO A 2 5.16 21.75 12.41
N LEU A 3 3.98 21.87 11.79
CA LEU A 3 2.69 21.56 12.43
C LEU A 3 2.60 20.11 12.95
N PHE A 4 3.04 19.15 12.14
CA PHE A 4 3.01 17.73 12.53
C PHE A 4 3.90 17.44 13.73
N ASN A 5 5.12 18.00 13.74
CA ASN A 5 6.04 17.84 14.86
C ASN A 5 5.48 18.51 16.12
N GLN A 6 4.92 19.71 16.01
CA GLN A 6 4.26 20.38 17.13
C GLN A 6 3.12 19.54 17.71
N GLN A 7 2.25 19.00 16.87
CA GLN A 7 1.12 18.18 17.32
C GLN A 7 1.58 16.89 18.02
N ILE A 8 2.65 16.24 17.52
CA ILE A 8 3.24 15.07 18.18
C ILE A 8 3.83 15.43 19.55
N ASP A 9 4.58 16.53 19.63
CA ASP A 9 5.20 16.98 20.87
C ASP A 9 4.15 17.36 21.92
N ASP A 10 3.09 18.07 21.52
CA ASP A 10 1.97 18.41 22.39
C ASP A 10 1.24 17.15 22.89
N LEU A 11 1.01 16.17 22.02
CA LEU A 11 0.44 14.87 22.41
C LEU A 11 1.35 14.12 23.39
N ASN A 12 2.65 14.08 23.15
CA ASN A 12 3.62 13.45 24.05
C ASN A 12 3.67 14.12 25.44
N GLN A 13 3.38 15.41 25.52
CA GLN A 13 3.26 16.18 26.77
C GLN A 13 1.89 16.01 27.45
N GLY A 14 0.99 15.21 26.87
CA GLY A 14 -0.36 14.97 27.40
C GLY A 14 -1.33 16.14 27.20
N LYS A 15 -1.04 17.04 26.26
CA LYS A 15 -1.92 18.17 25.92
C LYS A 15 -3.04 17.71 24.99
N GLU A 16 -4.14 18.47 25.04
CA GLU A 16 -5.21 18.39 24.06
C GLU A 16 -4.77 18.95 22.71
N VAL A 17 -4.92 18.16 21.65
CA VAL A 17 -4.56 18.55 20.29
C VAL A 17 -5.74 18.34 19.35
N HIS A 18 -6.17 19.41 18.69
CA HIS A 18 -7.07 19.30 17.54
C HIS A 18 -6.25 18.83 16.33
N LEU A 19 -6.46 17.58 15.91
CA LEU A 19 -5.67 16.99 14.83
C LEU A 19 -5.96 17.68 13.50
N ALA A 20 -4.91 17.89 12.72
CA ALA A 20 -5.04 18.42 11.38
C ALA A 20 -5.52 17.32 10.43
N ARG A 21 -6.58 17.61 9.67
CA ARG A 21 -7.07 16.76 8.59
C ARG A 21 -6.92 17.45 7.25
N PHE A 22 -6.52 16.69 6.25
CA PHE A 22 -6.43 17.16 4.88
C PHE A 22 -7.59 16.57 4.08
N ASP A 23 -8.41 17.44 3.49
CA ASP A 23 -9.43 17.03 2.55
C ASP A 23 -8.82 16.99 1.15
N PHE A 24 -8.76 15.79 0.56
CA PHE A 24 -8.23 15.60 -0.78
C PHE A 24 -9.16 16.09 -1.89
N VAL A 25 -10.46 16.27 -1.61
CA VAL A 25 -11.45 16.77 -2.57
C VAL A 25 -11.33 18.28 -2.69
N THR A 26 -11.32 18.99 -1.55
CA THR A 26 -11.26 20.46 -1.52
C THR A 26 -9.83 21.00 -1.52
N GLY A 27 -8.83 20.16 -1.20
CA GLY A 27 -7.42 20.55 -1.10
C GLY A 27 -7.12 21.40 0.15
N HIS A 28 -8.05 21.49 1.09
CA HIS A 28 -7.92 22.33 2.28
C HIS A 28 -7.61 21.50 3.52
N ARG A 29 -6.84 22.12 4.43
CA ARG A 29 -6.63 21.59 5.78
C ARG A 29 -7.69 22.17 6.71
N TYR A 30 -8.30 21.30 7.50
CA TYR A 30 -9.14 21.67 8.63
C TYR A 30 -8.61 21.00 9.90
N PHE A 31 -9.18 21.37 11.04
CA PHE A 31 -8.85 20.79 12.33
C PHE A 31 -10.08 20.10 12.89
N ASP A 32 -9.88 18.96 13.56
CA ASP A 32 -10.98 18.25 14.20
C ASP A 32 -11.62 19.10 15.29
N GLU A 33 -12.96 19.05 15.37
CA GLU A 33 -13.70 19.79 16.41
C GLU A 33 -13.39 19.25 17.81
N LYS A 34 -13.21 17.93 17.93
CA LYS A 34 -12.88 17.27 19.20
C LYS A 34 -11.36 17.14 19.34
N PRO A 35 -10.78 17.59 20.45
CA PRO A 35 -9.37 17.37 20.70
C PRO A 35 -9.08 15.89 20.98
N VAL A 36 -7.85 15.48 20.70
CA VAL A 36 -7.29 14.19 21.07
C VAL A 36 -6.25 14.42 22.16
N VAL A 37 -6.22 13.53 23.15
CA VAL A 37 -5.19 13.46 24.20
C VAL A 37 -4.56 12.09 24.11
N LEU A 38 -3.24 12.02 24.24
CA LEU A 38 -2.54 10.74 24.28
C LEU A 38 -2.66 10.12 25.68
N GLU A 39 -3.24 8.94 25.78
CA GLU A 39 -3.30 8.21 27.04
C GLU A 39 -1.93 7.63 27.43
N LYS A 40 -1.73 7.41 28.74
CA LYS A 40 -0.47 6.84 29.24
C LYS A 40 -0.20 5.47 28.61
N GLY A 41 0.89 5.36 27.87
CA GLY A 41 1.32 4.12 27.20
C GLY A 41 0.63 3.86 25.86
N GLN A 42 -0.22 4.77 25.39
CA GLN A 42 -0.81 4.69 24.06
C GLN A 42 0.23 5.06 22.99
N PRO A 43 0.44 4.22 21.96
CA PRO A 43 1.36 4.56 20.87
C PRO A 43 0.71 5.53 19.87
N ILE A 44 1.53 6.39 19.27
CA ILE A 44 1.17 7.14 18.07
C ILE A 44 1.61 6.33 16.84
N VAL A 45 0.68 6.04 15.95
CA VAL A 45 0.98 5.34 14.68
C VAL A 45 0.95 6.36 13.54
N VAL A 46 2.08 6.47 12.83
CA VAL A 46 2.23 7.34 11.66
C VAL A 46 2.36 6.46 10.43
N GLU A 47 1.39 6.55 9.51
CA GLU A 47 1.40 5.83 8.24
C GLU A 47 1.56 6.81 7.07
N GLY A 48 2.26 6.37 6.02
CA GLY A 48 2.33 7.10 4.75
C GLY A 48 3.70 7.00 4.09
N LEU A 49 3.79 7.56 2.88
CA LEU A 49 5.00 7.49 2.04
C LEU A 49 6.24 8.13 2.67
N HIS A 50 6.08 8.99 3.68
CA HIS A 50 7.18 9.71 4.33
C HIS A 50 7.48 9.21 5.75
N ALA A 51 6.78 8.17 6.23
CA ALA A 51 6.84 7.76 7.64
C ALA A 51 8.24 7.30 8.11
N LEU A 52 9.08 6.81 7.18
CA LEU A 52 10.46 6.40 7.49
C LEU A 52 11.45 7.58 7.53
N ASN A 53 11.10 8.72 6.94
CA ASN A 53 12.01 9.86 6.83
C ASN A 53 12.10 10.62 8.17
N ASP A 54 13.29 10.69 8.76
CA ASP A 54 13.51 11.42 10.02
C ASP A 54 13.19 12.91 9.95
N SER A 55 13.22 13.50 8.75
CA SER A 55 12.79 14.91 8.56
C SER A 55 11.32 15.12 8.91
N LEU A 56 10.49 14.07 8.92
CA LEU A 56 9.09 14.13 9.34
C LEU A 56 8.97 14.21 10.87
N THR A 57 9.87 13.58 11.62
CA THR A 57 9.82 13.43 13.09
C THR A 57 11.10 13.93 13.74
N TYR A 58 11.61 15.08 13.29
CA TYR A 58 12.92 15.60 13.69
C TYR A 58 12.99 16.03 15.16
N MET A 59 11.83 16.33 15.80
CA MET A 59 11.77 16.68 17.22
C MET A 59 11.79 15.46 18.13
N LEU A 60 11.53 14.26 17.60
CA LEU A 60 11.55 13.02 18.37
C LEU A 60 12.92 12.34 18.30
N PRO A 61 13.52 11.97 19.45
CA PRO A 61 14.76 11.23 19.45
C PRO A 61 14.55 9.82 18.86
N ARG A 62 15.60 9.24 18.26
CA ARG A 62 15.51 7.93 17.57
C ARG A 62 15.04 6.79 18.46
N TYR A 63 15.38 6.80 19.75
CA TYR A 63 15.03 5.73 20.70
C TYR A 63 13.55 5.71 21.09
N GLU A 64 12.79 6.78 20.81
CA GLU A 64 11.33 6.83 21.00
C GLU A 64 10.56 6.37 19.76
N LYS A 65 11.28 5.99 18.69
CA LYS A 65 10.69 5.62 17.40
C LYS A 65 10.94 4.16 17.10
N VAL A 66 9.90 3.49 16.61
CA VAL A 66 10.00 2.20 15.93
C VAL A 66 9.56 2.40 14.48
N LYS A 67 10.47 2.17 13.54
CA LYS A 67 10.26 2.33 12.11
C LYS A 67 9.96 1.00 11.46
N ILE A 68 8.77 0.86 10.89
CA ILE A 68 8.32 -0.36 10.22
C ILE A 68 8.18 -0.08 8.73
N SER A 69 8.87 -0.87 7.91
CA SER A 69 8.72 -0.85 6.45
C SER A 69 7.91 -2.06 5.99
N LEU A 70 6.90 -1.82 5.16
CA LEU A 70 6.08 -2.87 4.56
C LEU A 70 6.49 -3.07 3.10
N GLY A 71 6.82 -4.31 2.72
CA GLY A 71 7.28 -4.64 1.37
C GLY A 71 6.58 -5.85 0.77
N VAL A 72 6.52 -5.93 -0.56
CA VAL A 72 6.13 -7.15 -1.31
C VAL A 72 7.40 -7.79 -1.84
N LEU A 73 8.17 -8.41 -0.93
CA LEU A 73 9.48 -8.97 -1.22
C LEU A 73 9.34 -10.43 -1.63
N THR A 74 8.76 -10.66 -2.81
CA THR A 74 8.56 -12.01 -3.35
C THR A 74 9.92 -12.65 -3.68
N GLN A 75 10.27 -13.72 -2.98
CA GLN A 75 11.53 -14.44 -3.18
C GLN A 75 11.41 -15.59 -4.20
N ILE A 76 10.19 -15.92 -4.63
CA ILE A 76 9.92 -17.02 -5.54
C ILE A 76 10.18 -16.57 -6.99
N ARG A 77 10.79 -17.46 -7.76
CA ARG A 77 11.03 -17.28 -9.19
C ARG A 77 10.05 -18.14 -9.98
N ILE A 78 9.67 -17.68 -11.17
CA ILE A 78 8.85 -18.45 -12.11
C ILE A 78 9.68 -19.61 -12.68
N ASN A 79 10.96 -19.34 -12.96
CA ASN A 79 11.97 -20.33 -13.35
C ASN A 79 13.37 -19.75 -13.05
N ASP A 80 14.44 -20.45 -13.45
CA ASP A 80 15.82 -20.06 -13.13
C ASP A 80 16.22 -18.67 -13.65
N HIS A 81 15.54 -18.17 -14.68
CA HIS A 81 15.86 -16.92 -15.37
C HIS A 81 14.83 -15.82 -15.15
N ASN A 82 13.59 -16.17 -14.75
CA ASN A 82 12.47 -15.26 -14.61
C ASN A 82 12.07 -15.11 -13.14
N ARG A 83 12.32 -13.93 -12.58
CA ARG A 83 11.86 -13.56 -11.23
C ARG A 83 10.43 -13.02 -11.28
N ILE A 84 9.70 -13.18 -10.17
CA ILE A 84 8.44 -12.47 -9.98
C ILE A 84 8.76 -11.00 -9.68
N SER A 85 8.33 -10.10 -10.56
CA SER A 85 8.51 -8.65 -10.36
C SER A 85 7.66 -8.17 -9.18
N THR A 86 8.32 -7.51 -8.22
CA THR A 86 7.62 -6.82 -7.11
C THR A 86 6.68 -5.75 -7.65
N SER A 87 7.08 -5.00 -8.68
CA SER A 87 6.22 -3.99 -9.31
C SER A 87 4.96 -4.60 -9.91
N ASP A 88 5.09 -5.76 -10.58
CA ASP A 88 3.96 -6.45 -11.22
C ASP A 88 2.99 -6.98 -10.16
N THR A 89 3.52 -7.59 -9.10
CA THR A 89 2.70 -8.08 -7.99
C THR A 89 1.93 -6.93 -7.34
N ARG A 90 2.58 -5.77 -7.18
CA ARG A 90 1.98 -4.60 -6.53
C ARG A 90 0.92 -3.90 -7.39
N ILE A 91 1.13 -3.76 -8.70
CA ILE A 91 0.10 -3.18 -9.57
C ILE A 91 -1.12 -4.10 -9.64
N ILE A 92 -0.93 -5.43 -9.68
CA ILE A 92 -2.03 -6.41 -9.65
C ILE A 92 -2.81 -6.33 -8.33
N ARG A 93 -2.12 -6.34 -7.18
CA ARG A 93 -2.74 -6.10 -5.86
C ARG A 93 -3.59 -4.83 -5.87
N ARG A 94 -3.00 -3.73 -6.33
CA ARG A 94 -3.66 -2.42 -6.35
C ARG A 94 -4.88 -2.41 -7.25
N MET A 95 -4.79 -2.96 -8.45
CA MET A 95 -5.88 -3.03 -9.42
C MET A 95 -7.05 -3.84 -8.87
N VAL A 96 -6.79 -5.02 -8.31
CA VAL A 96 -7.84 -5.86 -7.72
C VAL A 96 -8.52 -5.15 -6.53
N ARG A 97 -7.74 -4.59 -5.61
CA ARG A 97 -8.29 -3.86 -4.45
C ARG A 97 -9.08 -2.61 -4.87
N ASP A 98 -8.52 -1.79 -5.74
CA ASP A 98 -9.17 -0.54 -6.16
C ASP A 98 -10.48 -0.83 -6.92
N GLN A 99 -10.55 -1.91 -7.71
CA GLN A 99 -11.81 -2.37 -8.32
C GLN A 99 -12.82 -2.87 -7.26
N GLN A 100 -12.39 -3.72 -6.32
CA GLN A 100 -13.31 -4.34 -5.34
C GLN A 100 -13.90 -3.33 -4.35
N PHE A 101 -13.12 -2.34 -3.92
CA PHE A 101 -13.48 -1.49 -2.78
C PHE A 101 -13.66 -0.01 -3.14
N ARG A 102 -13.26 0.42 -4.34
CA ARG A 102 -13.28 1.83 -4.72
C ARG A 102 -13.99 2.10 -6.05
N ASP A 103 -14.51 1.05 -6.69
CA ASP A 103 -15.15 1.10 -8.01
C ASP A 103 -14.32 1.87 -9.04
N ARG A 104 -12.98 1.75 -8.94
CA ARG A 104 -12.04 2.38 -9.86
C ARG A 104 -11.59 1.36 -10.89
N GLY A 105 -11.87 1.65 -12.16
CA GLY A 105 -11.46 0.81 -13.28
C GLY A 105 -9.94 0.69 -13.44
N PRO A 106 -9.48 -0.34 -14.17
CA PRO A 106 -8.06 -0.68 -14.29
C PRO A 106 -7.19 0.42 -14.92
N MET A 107 -7.76 1.22 -15.83
CA MET A 107 -7.08 2.36 -16.44
C MET A 107 -6.65 3.41 -15.40
N ALA A 108 -7.54 3.73 -14.45
CA ALA A 108 -7.24 4.71 -13.41
C ALA A 108 -6.07 4.28 -12.50
N THR A 109 -5.91 2.96 -12.27
CA THR A 109 -4.75 2.42 -11.55
C THR A 109 -3.47 2.57 -12.38
N MET A 110 -3.53 2.30 -13.68
CA MET A 110 -2.38 2.38 -14.59
C MET A 110 -1.92 3.82 -14.83
N ASP A 111 -2.85 4.77 -14.95
CA ASP A 111 -2.57 6.20 -15.14
C ASP A 111 -1.65 6.76 -14.05
N ILE A 112 -1.88 6.38 -12.79
CA ILE A 112 -1.12 6.89 -11.65
C ILE A 112 0.07 5.99 -11.26
N TRP A 113 0.26 4.85 -11.92
CA TRP A 113 1.23 3.85 -11.46
C TRP A 113 2.66 4.38 -11.50
N ALA A 114 3.03 5.08 -12.56
CA ALA A 114 4.35 5.71 -12.67
C ALA A 114 4.59 6.73 -11.55
N ASP A 115 3.58 7.52 -11.20
CA ASP A 115 3.67 8.54 -10.16
C ASP A 115 3.83 7.92 -8.77
N VAL A 116 3.08 6.84 -8.49
CA VAL A 116 3.21 6.04 -7.27
C VAL A 116 4.63 5.50 -7.13
N ARG A 117 5.18 4.92 -8.21
CA ARG A 117 6.55 4.40 -8.25
C ARG A 117 7.59 5.49 -8.00
N ARG A 118 7.48 6.65 -8.65
CA ARG A 118 8.37 7.80 -8.40
C ARG A 118 8.25 8.29 -6.95
N GLY A 119 7.04 8.29 -6.38
CA GLY A 119 6.81 8.63 -4.98
C GLY A 119 7.53 7.70 -4.01
N GLU A 120 7.54 6.40 -4.28
CA GLU A 120 8.28 5.40 -3.50
C GLU A 120 9.79 5.55 -3.63
N GLU A 121 10.28 5.74 -4.86
CA GLU A 121 11.70 5.93 -5.15
C GLU A 121 12.29 7.14 -4.44
N LYS A 122 11.49 8.19 -4.27
CA LYS A 122 11.92 9.39 -3.57
C LYS A 122 11.80 9.28 -2.05
N ASN A 123 10.75 8.63 -1.55
CA ASN A 123 10.34 8.78 -0.14
C ASN A 123 10.39 7.49 0.69
N ILE A 124 10.49 6.31 0.06
CA ILE A 124 10.52 5.03 0.76
C ILE A 124 11.89 4.36 0.59
N TYR A 125 12.32 4.06 -0.64
CA TYR A 125 13.55 3.28 -0.85
C TYR A 125 14.81 3.89 -0.22
N PRO A 126 15.03 5.23 -0.27
CA PRO A 126 16.21 5.84 0.36
C PRO A 126 16.26 5.69 1.89
N TYR A 127 15.11 5.43 2.53
CA TYR A 127 14.98 5.37 3.99
C TYR A 127 14.69 3.94 4.49
N GLN A 128 14.60 2.96 3.59
CA GLN A 128 14.21 1.60 3.94
C GLN A 128 15.23 0.89 4.82
N GLU A 129 16.53 1.18 4.65
CA GLU A 129 17.61 0.59 5.46
C GLU A 129 17.62 1.09 6.91
N ASP A 130 16.96 2.22 7.20
CA ASP A 130 16.83 2.77 8.55
C ASP A 130 15.57 2.23 9.29
N ALA A 131 14.80 1.35 8.65
CA ALA A 131 13.70 0.67 9.31
C ALA A 131 14.22 -0.33 10.36
N ASP A 132 13.65 -0.31 11.56
CA ASP A 132 13.93 -1.30 12.61
C ASP A 132 13.39 -2.68 12.24
N THR A 133 12.32 -2.73 11.44
CA THR A 133 11.69 -3.97 11.01
C THR A 133 11.18 -3.83 9.58
N ILE A 134 11.49 -4.83 8.76
CA ILE A 134 10.93 -4.99 7.43
C ILE A 134 9.92 -6.14 7.48
N PHE A 135 8.66 -5.83 7.28
CA PHE A 135 7.59 -6.82 7.21
C PHE A 135 7.31 -7.19 5.76
N ASN A 136 7.62 -8.43 5.40
CA ASN A 136 7.32 -8.96 4.08
C ASN A 136 5.86 -9.40 3.99
N THR A 137 5.10 -8.69 3.17
CA THR A 137 3.68 -8.97 2.93
C THR A 137 3.45 -9.91 1.74
N ALA A 138 4.51 -10.37 1.05
CA ALA A 138 4.38 -11.29 -0.07
C ALA A 138 3.83 -12.65 0.37
N LEU A 139 2.88 -13.20 -0.39
CA LEU A 139 2.30 -14.51 -0.14
C LEU A 139 2.55 -15.41 -1.36
N PRO A 140 3.21 -16.57 -1.22
CA PRO A 140 3.56 -17.44 -2.35
C PRO A 140 2.45 -17.77 -3.35
N TYR A 141 1.21 -17.85 -2.86
CA TYR A 141 0.04 -18.25 -3.63
C TYR A 141 -0.80 -17.05 -4.13
N GLU A 142 -0.42 -15.80 -3.83
CA GLU A 142 -1.28 -14.65 -4.08
C GLU A 142 -1.63 -14.44 -5.55
N LEU A 143 -0.66 -14.61 -6.45
CA LEU A 143 -0.88 -14.37 -7.88
C LEU A 143 -1.87 -15.37 -8.46
N ALA A 144 -1.86 -16.61 -7.96
CA ALA A 144 -2.81 -17.64 -8.35
C ALA A 144 -4.25 -17.30 -7.91
N VAL A 145 -4.42 -16.66 -6.74
CA VAL A 145 -5.73 -16.23 -6.23
C VAL A 145 -6.18 -14.91 -6.85
N LEU A 146 -5.27 -13.98 -7.09
CA LEU A 146 -5.56 -12.66 -7.68
C LEU A 146 -5.87 -12.77 -9.17
N LYS A 147 -5.30 -13.76 -9.87
CA LYS A 147 -5.44 -13.95 -11.32
C LYS A 147 -6.90 -13.91 -11.82
N PRO A 148 -7.86 -14.68 -11.28
CA PRO A 148 -9.27 -14.61 -11.69
C PRO A 148 -9.91 -13.22 -11.58
N TYR A 149 -9.42 -12.38 -10.67
CA TYR A 149 -9.90 -11.00 -10.50
C TYR A 149 -9.19 -10.02 -11.43
N ALA A 150 -7.90 -10.24 -11.68
CA ALA A 150 -7.06 -9.34 -12.46
C ALA A 150 -7.22 -9.55 -13.98
N GLU A 151 -7.36 -10.78 -14.46
CA GLU A 151 -7.47 -11.08 -15.90
C GLU A 151 -8.63 -10.33 -16.58
N PRO A 152 -9.88 -10.34 -16.06
CA PRO A 152 -10.98 -9.61 -16.68
C PRO A 152 -10.73 -8.11 -16.76
N LEU A 153 -10.06 -7.54 -15.75
CA LEU A 153 -9.73 -6.12 -15.71
C LEU A 153 -8.69 -5.76 -16.77
N LEU A 154 -7.65 -6.58 -16.91
CA LEU A 154 -6.61 -6.38 -17.92
C LEU A 154 -7.16 -6.61 -19.34
N GLU A 155 -8.07 -7.56 -19.52
CA GLU A 155 -8.73 -7.83 -20.81
C GLU A 155 -9.72 -6.74 -21.23
N SER A 156 -10.30 -6.01 -20.28
CA SER A 156 -11.20 -4.89 -20.56
C SER A 156 -10.51 -3.65 -21.14
N ILE A 157 -9.17 -3.60 -21.13
CA ILE A 157 -8.41 -2.47 -21.67
C ILE A 157 -8.38 -2.57 -23.21
N ASP A 158 -8.95 -1.56 -23.87
CA ASP A 158 -9.05 -1.49 -25.32
C ASP A 158 -7.68 -1.42 -26.01
N LYS A 159 -7.59 -1.92 -27.24
CA LYS A 159 -6.40 -1.88 -28.10
C LYS A 159 -5.91 -0.46 -28.38
N ASP A 160 -6.83 0.50 -28.42
CA ASP A 160 -6.51 1.92 -28.67
C ASP A 160 -6.02 2.64 -27.41
N SER A 161 -6.05 1.99 -26.24
CA SER A 161 -5.53 2.54 -24.99
C SER A 161 -4.00 2.62 -24.99
N VAL A 162 -3.45 3.71 -24.46
CA VAL A 162 -2.00 3.86 -24.19
C VAL A 162 -1.45 2.77 -23.27
N HIS A 163 -2.31 2.15 -22.44
CA HIS A 163 -1.95 1.11 -21.48
C HIS A 163 -2.07 -0.31 -22.05
N TYR A 164 -2.57 -0.48 -23.28
CA TYR A 164 -2.84 -1.79 -23.85
C TYR A 164 -1.60 -2.69 -23.85
N ALA A 165 -0.44 -2.16 -24.26
CA ALA A 165 0.81 -2.92 -24.30
C ALA A 165 1.19 -3.48 -22.91
N GLU A 166 1.02 -2.68 -21.87
CA GLU A 166 1.32 -3.05 -20.49
C GLU A 166 0.29 -4.05 -19.95
N ALA A 167 -0.99 -3.88 -20.26
CA ALA A 167 -2.04 -4.83 -19.91
C ALA A 167 -1.75 -6.22 -20.51
N ARG A 168 -1.38 -6.27 -21.80
CA ARG A 168 -0.98 -7.53 -22.47
C ARG A 168 0.28 -8.13 -21.87
N ARG A 169 1.22 -7.31 -21.39
CA ARG A 169 2.43 -7.79 -20.68
C ARG A 169 2.06 -8.44 -19.35
N LEU A 170 1.20 -7.82 -18.55
CA LEU A 170 0.71 -8.35 -17.28
C LEU A 170 -0.09 -9.65 -17.46
N LEU A 171 -0.94 -9.74 -18.50
CA LEU A 171 -1.63 -10.98 -18.86
C LEU A 171 -0.64 -12.12 -19.18
N ARG A 172 0.41 -11.84 -19.96
CA ARG A 172 1.47 -12.83 -20.22
C ARG A 172 2.21 -13.23 -18.94
N PHE A 173 2.44 -12.28 -18.04
CA PHE A 173 3.04 -12.54 -16.73
C PHE A 173 2.17 -13.44 -15.86
N LEU A 174 0.84 -13.29 -15.87
CA LEU A 174 -0.09 -14.12 -15.10
C LEU A 174 -0.32 -15.53 -15.70
N LYS A 175 0.02 -15.72 -16.98
CA LYS A 175 -0.21 -16.99 -17.70
C LYS A 175 0.33 -18.24 -17.00
N PRO A 176 1.56 -18.27 -16.43
CA PRO A 176 2.12 -19.46 -15.79
C PRO A 176 1.42 -19.86 -14.47
N PHE A 177 0.68 -18.94 -13.84
CA PHE A 177 0.04 -19.21 -12.55
C PHE A 177 -1.27 -19.96 -12.75
N LYS A 178 -1.42 -21.12 -12.11
CA LYS A 178 -2.70 -21.84 -12.06
C LYS A 178 -3.64 -21.13 -11.09
N SER A 179 -4.84 -20.79 -11.54
CA SER A 179 -5.82 -20.11 -10.70
C SER A 179 -6.22 -20.97 -9.49
N ILE A 180 -6.37 -20.31 -8.34
CA ILE A 180 -6.84 -20.91 -7.09
C ILE A 180 -8.09 -20.18 -6.63
N ASP A 181 -9.11 -20.92 -6.21
CA ASP A 181 -10.36 -20.36 -5.71
C ASP A 181 -10.14 -19.62 -4.38
N SER A 182 -10.80 -18.48 -4.18
CA SER A 182 -10.60 -17.66 -2.99
C SER A 182 -11.15 -18.28 -1.70
N SER A 183 -11.97 -19.34 -1.78
CA SER A 183 -12.48 -20.08 -0.62
C SER A 183 -11.39 -20.79 0.20
N VAL A 184 -10.22 -21.07 -0.39
CA VAL A 184 -9.10 -21.70 0.33
C VAL A 184 -8.26 -20.68 1.09
N VAL A 185 -8.50 -19.38 0.88
CA VAL A 185 -7.75 -18.31 1.55
C VAL A 185 -8.21 -18.22 3.01
N PRO A 186 -7.31 -18.30 4.00
CA PRO A 186 -7.70 -18.16 5.40
C PRO A 186 -8.40 -16.82 5.68
N PRO A 187 -9.39 -16.78 6.59
CA PRO A 187 -10.11 -15.55 6.92
C PRO A 187 -9.20 -14.48 7.54
N ASN A 188 -8.11 -14.89 8.20
CA ASN A 188 -7.09 -14.01 8.77
C ASN A 188 -5.90 -13.74 7.83
N SER A 189 -5.98 -14.13 6.55
CA SER A 189 -4.93 -13.86 5.57
C SER A 189 -4.93 -12.39 5.16
N LEU A 190 -3.75 -11.78 5.05
CA LEU A 190 -3.58 -10.43 4.48
C LEU A 190 -4.24 -10.31 3.09
N LEU A 191 -4.30 -11.40 2.32
CA LEU A 191 -4.89 -11.39 0.99
C LEU A 191 -6.37 -10.98 0.98
N ARG A 192 -7.08 -11.13 2.11
CA ARG A 192 -8.47 -10.71 2.29
C ARG A 192 -8.67 -9.21 2.18
N GLU A 193 -7.63 -8.40 2.41
CA GLU A 193 -7.64 -6.96 2.13
C GLU A 193 -7.86 -6.66 0.63
N PHE A 194 -7.46 -7.56 -0.26
CA PHE A 194 -7.51 -7.35 -1.71
C PHE A 194 -8.74 -7.99 -2.35
N ILE A 195 -9.10 -9.20 -1.92
CA ILE A 195 -10.17 -10.00 -2.56
C ILE A 195 -11.51 -9.94 -1.80
N GLY A 196 -11.54 -9.31 -0.62
CA GLY A 196 -12.71 -9.25 0.24
C GLY A 196 -12.83 -10.44 1.21
N PRO A 197 -13.78 -10.35 2.16
CA PRO A 197 -14.04 -11.39 3.14
C PRO A 197 -14.48 -12.68 2.45
N ASP A 198 -14.39 -13.81 3.17
CA ASP A 198 -14.87 -15.08 2.66
C ASP A 198 -16.37 -14.97 2.36
N ARG A 199 -16.75 -15.08 1.09
CA ARG A 199 -18.16 -15.11 0.67
C ARG A 199 -18.73 -16.50 0.95
N LYS A 200 -18.59 -17.01 2.17
CA LYS A 200 -19.41 -18.13 2.62
C LYS A 200 -20.76 -17.55 3.04
N LYS A 201 -21.70 -17.59 2.10
CA LYS A 201 -23.14 -17.59 2.41
C LYS A 201 -23.50 -18.95 2.98
#